data_AF-A0A7L3JGD8-F1
#
_entry.id   AF-A0A7L3JGD8-F1
#
_cell.length_a   1.000
_cell.length_b   1.000
_cell.length_c   1.000
_cell.angle_alpha   90.00
_cell.angle_beta   90.00
_cell.angle_gamma   90.00
#
_symmetry.space_group_name_H-M   'P 1'
#
loop_
_entity.id
_entity.type
_entity.pdbx_description
1 polymer ?
#
loop_
_entity_poly.entity_id
_entity_poly.type
_entity_poly.pdbx_seq_one_letter_code
_entity_poly.pdbx_strand_id
1 'polypeptide(L)'
;ATPFQLPLKKCSVVGNGGILKKSGCGKQIDQADFVMRCNLPPLSSEYSKDVGSKTQLVTANPSIIQKRFQNLLWSRKAFVDSVKVYNHSYIYMPAFSMKTGTGPSLRVYYTLEDFGAKQAVLFANPNFLRDIGKFWKSKGIHAKRLSTGLFLVSAALGLCEEVTIYGFWPFSVDLHGKFISHHYYDNVLPDSGFHAMPEEFLQLWFLHKSGVLRMQLEPCEDPLIQSSA
;
A
#
# COMPACT_ATOMS: atom_id res chain seq x y z
N ALA A 1 -20.21 9.07 -2.85
CA ALA A 1 -20.67 7.67 -2.75
C ALA A 1 -19.46 6.74 -2.81
N THR A 2 -19.47 5.62 -2.09
CA THR A 2 -18.42 4.58 -2.21
C THR A 2 -18.56 3.91 -3.57
N PRO A 3 -17.50 3.81 -4.39
CA PRO A 3 -17.61 3.40 -5.79
C PRO A 3 -17.66 1.86 -5.98
N PHE A 4 -17.79 1.10 -4.89
CA PHE A 4 -17.88 -0.37 -4.89
C PHE A 4 -18.92 -0.83 -3.87
N GLN A 5 -19.51 -2.00 -4.12
CA GLN A 5 -20.51 -2.61 -3.26
C GLN A 5 -19.87 -3.14 -1.98
N LEU A 6 -20.51 -2.86 -0.85
CA LEU A 6 -20.08 -3.30 0.48
C LEU A 6 -21.04 -4.35 1.06
N PRO A 7 -20.57 -5.22 1.98
CA PRO A 7 -19.19 -5.34 2.44
C PRO A 7 -18.28 -6.03 1.40
N LEU A 8 -16.99 -5.72 1.43
CA LEU A 8 -15.99 -6.51 0.71
C LEU A 8 -15.75 -7.81 1.48
N LYS A 9 -15.58 -8.93 0.79
CA LYS A 9 -15.32 -10.22 1.46
C LYS A 9 -13.87 -10.32 1.92
N LYS A 10 -12.99 -10.89 1.08
CA LYS A 10 -11.57 -11.08 1.41
C LYS A 10 -10.73 -9.95 0.87
N CYS A 11 -9.99 -9.26 1.74
CA CYS A 11 -9.11 -8.17 1.37
C CYS A 11 -7.65 -8.50 1.65
N SER A 12 -6.79 -8.20 0.67
CA SER A 12 -5.33 -8.19 0.83
C SER A 12 -4.84 -6.75 0.87
N VAL A 13 -4.19 -6.35 1.98
CA VAL A 13 -3.48 -5.06 2.04
C VAL A 13 -1.99 -5.32 1.90
N VAL A 14 -1.39 -4.79 0.84
CA VAL A 14 0.01 -5.03 0.49
C VAL A 14 0.82 -3.76 0.77
N GLY A 15 1.61 -3.81 1.83
CA GLY A 15 2.69 -2.87 2.11
C GLY A 15 3.90 -3.12 1.20
N ASN A 16 4.93 -2.29 1.33
CA ASN A 16 6.07 -2.34 0.43
C ASN A 16 7.32 -3.00 1.04
N GLY A 17 7.23 -3.55 2.25
CA GLY A 17 8.38 -4.05 3.01
C GLY A 17 9.19 -5.10 2.27
N GLY A 18 10.52 -5.06 2.41
CA GLY A 18 11.44 -5.99 1.76
C GLY A 18 11.27 -7.46 2.16
N ILE A 19 10.55 -7.75 3.25
CA ILE A 19 10.17 -9.09 3.68
C ILE A 19 9.41 -9.87 2.59
N LEU A 20 8.80 -9.17 1.62
CA LEU A 20 8.11 -9.81 0.50
C LEU A 20 9.06 -10.45 -0.52
N LYS A 21 10.34 -10.06 -0.57
CA LYS A 21 11.28 -10.63 -1.56
C LYS A 21 11.43 -12.14 -1.36
N LYS A 22 11.21 -12.89 -2.44
CA LYS A 22 11.24 -14.37 -2.49
C LYS A 22 10.21 -15.05 -1.56
N SER A 23 9.15 -14.35 -1.18
CA SER A 23 8.09 -14.89 -0.34
C SER A 23 7.16 -15.85 -1.09
N GLY A 24 7.05 -15.75 -2.43
CA GLY A 24 6.09 -16.54 -3.21
C GLY A 24 4.62 -16.21 -2.92
N CYS A 25 4.33 -15.10 -2.22
CA CYS A 25 2.99 -14.75 -1.79
C CYS A 25 2.05 -14.23 -2.89
N GLY A 26 2.54 -14.04 -4.12
CA GLY A 26 1.78 -13.36 -5.17
C GLY A 26 0.46 -14.05 -5.52
N LYS A 27 0.44 -15.38 -5.58
CA LYS A 27 -0.80 -16.14 -5.83
C LYS A 27 -1.81 -15.96 -4.70
N GLN A 28 -1.36 -16.01 -3.44
CA GLN A 28 -2.23 -15.88 -2.28
C GLN A 28 -2.79 -14.44 -2.16
N ILE A 29 -1.98 -13.43 -2.48
CA ILE A 29 -2.42 -12.03 -2.56
C ILE A 29 -3.54 -11.87 -3.59
N ASP A 30 -3.35 -12.42 -4.79
CA ASP A 30 -4.27 -12.27 -5.92
C ASP A 30 -5.58 -13.07 -5.76
N GLN A 31 -5.64 -14.02 -4.82
CA GLN A 31 -6.87 -14.76 -4.45
C GLN A 31 -7.89 -13.91 -3.69
N ALA A 32 -7.48 -12.80 -3.05
CA ALA A 32 -8.41 -11.91 -2.36
C ALA A 32 -9.38 -11.23 -3.33
N ASP A 33 -10.61 -10.95 -2.90
CA ASP A 33 -11.60 -10.25 -3.70
C ASP A 33 -11.17 -8.80 -4.01
N PHE A 34 -10.50 -8.16 -3.04
CA PHE A 34 -10.04 -6.77 -3.16
C PHE A 34 -8.59 -6.62 -2.66
N VAL A 35 -7.72 -6.10 -3.52
CA VAL A 35 -6.30 -5.87 -3.22
C VAL A 35 -6.01 -4.37 -3.14
N MET A 36 -5.49 -3.94 -1.99
CA MET A 36 -5.09 -2.56 -1.69
C MET A 36 -3.56 -2.46 -1.64
N ARG A 37 -2.97 -1.54 -2.41
CA ARG A 37 -1.51 -1.37 -2.52
C ARG A 37 -1.05 0.03 -2.11
N CYS A 38 0.16 0.12 -1.57
CA CYS A 38 0.72 1.37 -1.08
C CYS A 38 1.61 2.06 -2.12
N ASN A 39 1.30 3.31 -2.45
CA ASN A 39 2.25 4.30 -3.01
C ASN A 39 2.80 3.94 -4.40
N LEU A 40 1.93 3.47 -5.31
CA LEU A 40 2.27 3.12 -6.70
C LEU A 40 3.54 2.22 -6.80
N PRO A 41 3.57 1.06 -6.13
CA PRO A 41 4.75 0.23 -6.09
C PRO A 41 4.87 -0.57 -7.41
N PRO A 42 6.09 -0.85 -7.90
CA PRO A 42 6.25 -1.60 -9.14
C PRO A 42 5.68 -3.02 -9.03
N LEU A 43 5.04 -3.48 -10.11
CA LEU A 43 4.47 -4.82 -10.27
C LEU A 43 5.01 -5.51 -11.54
N SER A 44 6.25 -5.20 -11.92
CA SER A 44 6.96 -5.89 -13.01
C SER A 44 7.00 -7.40 -12.78
N SER A 45 7.23 -8.17 -13.84
CA SER A 45 7.29 -9.64 -13.79
C SER A 45 8.33 -10.17 -12.80
N GLU A 46 9.36 -9.38 -12.49
CA GLU A 46 10.36 -9.71 -11.47
C GLU A 46 9.80 -9.78 -10.04
N TYR A 47 8.72 -9.04 -9.74
CA TYR A 47 8.10 -8.97 -8.41
C TYR A 47 6.79 -9.75 -8.32
N SER A 48 6.12 -10.03 -9.43
CA SER A 48 4.76 -10.58 -9.44
C SER A 48 4.62 -11.92 -8.73
N LYS A 49 5.67 -12.77 -8.72
CA LYS A 49 5.69 -14.03 -7.95
C LYS A 49 5.51 -13.79 -6.45
N ASP A 50 6.05 -12.69 -5.94
CA ASP A 50 6.09 -12.37 -4.52
C ASP A 50 4.91 -11.49 -4.10
N VAL A 51 4.55 -10.51 -4.92
CA VAL A 51 3.58 -9.46 -4.53
C VAL A 51 2.27 -9.51 -5.32
N GLY A 52 2.16 -10.40 -6.31
CA GLY A 52 0.98 -10.52 -7.17
C GLY A 52 0.84 -9.35 -8.13
N SER A 53 -0.24 -9.35 -8.90
CA SER A 53 -0.56 -8.33 -9.92
C SER A 53 -1.95 -7.72 -9.75
N LYS A 54 -2.87 -8.42 -9.07
CA LYS A 54 -4.23 -7.94 -8.82
C LYS A 54 -4.18 -6.66 -7.99
N THR A 55 -4.92 -5.66 -8.43
CA THR A 55 -5.00 -4.35 -7.78
C THR A 55 -6.41 -3.79 -8.00
N GLN A 56 -7.12 -3.51 -6.92
CA GLN A 56 -8.40 -2.79 -6.97
C GLN A 56 -8.21 -1.35 -6.53
N LEU A 57 -7.33 -1.11 -5.56
CA LEU A 57 -6.99 0.22 -5.06
C LEU A 57 -5.50 0.35 -4.85
N VAL A 58 -4.91 1.44 -5.30
CA VAL A 58 -3.52 1.80 -5.04
C VAL A 58 -3.43 3.24 -4.60
N THR A 59 -2.67 3.54 -3.55
CA THR A 59 -2.52 4.93 -3.12
C THR A 59 -1.43 5.65 -3.92
N ALA A 60 -1.55 6.96 -4.04
CA ALA A 60 -0.49 7.83 -4.52
C ALA A 60 -0.34 9.05 -3.60
N ASN A 61 0.78 9.12 -2.87
CA ASN A 61 1.11 10.31 -2.10
C ASN A 61 1.53 11.45 -3.06
N PRO A 62 1.05 12.69 -2.86
CA PRO A 62 1.51 13.86 -3.62
C PRO A 62 3.03 13.98 -3.76
N SER A 63 3.82 13.56 -2.77
CA SER A 63 5.28 13.58 -2.86
C SER A 63 5.85 12.67 -3.96
N ILE A 64 5.17 11.56 -4.29
CA ILE A 64 5.56 10.68 -5.39
C ILE A 64 5.39 11.41 -6.72
N ILE A 65 4.26 12.09 -6.88
CA ILE A 65 3.95 12.87 -8.08
C ILE A 65 4.98 13.98 -8.27
N GLN A 66 5.35 14.67 -7.19
CA GLN A 66 6.35 15.73 -7.21
C GLN A 66 7.76 15.21 -7.51
N LYS A 67 8.25 14.22 -6.74
CA LYS A 67 9.65 13.74 -6.79
C LYS A 67 9.89 12.83 -7.99
N ARG A 68 9.07 11.80 -8.19
CA ARG A 68 9.28 10.76 -9.22
C ARG A 68 8.83 11.22 -10.61
N PHE A 69 7.76 12.01 -10.67
CA PHE A 69 7.15 12.43 -11.92
C PHE A 69 7.17 13.96 -12.09
N GLN A 70 8.12 14.69 -11.51
CA GLN A 70 8.33 16.13 -11.76
C GLN A 70 7.02 16.96 -11.76
N ASN A 71 6.12 16.61 -10.84
CA ASN A 71 4.82 17.25 -10.65
C ASN A 71 3.90 17.25 -11.90
N LEU A 72 4.11 16.29 -12.81
CA LEU A 72 3.40 16.10 -14.08
C LEU A 72 3.50 17.28 -15.05
N LEU A 73 4.56 18.09 -14.96
CA LEU A 73 4.77 19.22 -15.88
C LEU A 73 5.20 18.75 -17.28
N TRP A 74 6.09 17.75 -17.35
CA TRP A 74 6.65 17.23 -18.61
C TRP A 74 6.61 15.70 -18.71
N SER A 75 6.05 15.04 -17.70
CA SER A 75 6.16 13.60 -17.44
C SER A 75 4.80 12.89 -17.45
N ARG A 76 3.75 13.56 -17.94
CA ARG A 76 2.36 13.05 -17.95
C ARG A 76 2.27 11.68 -18.60
N LYS A 77 2.86 11.52 -19.78
CA LYS A 77 2.90 10.23 -20.50
C LYS A 77 3.61 9.14 -19.70
N ALA A 78 4.78 9.44 -19.14
CA ALA A 78 5.54 8.49 -18.33
C ALA A 78 4.75 8.04 -17.08
N PHE A 79 4.02 8.95 -16.45
CA PHE A 79 3.11 8.62 -15.35
C PHE A 79 1.98 7.69 -15.80
N VAL A 80 1.26 8.03 -16.87
CA VAL A 80 0.18 7.20 -17.43
C VAL A 80 0.70 5.79 -17.78
N ASP A 81 1.84 5.71 -18.45
CA ASP A 81 2.46 4.43 -18.80
C ASP A 81 2.83 3.62 -17.54
N SER A 82 3.29 4.27 -16.46
CA SER A 82 3.63 3.60 -15.20
C SER A 82 2.43 3.03 -14.44
N VAL A 83 1.24 3.62 -14.59
CA VAL A 83 0.03 3.17 -13.86
C VAL A 83 -0.79 2.13 -14.63
N LYS A 84 -0.48 1.87 -15.90
CA LYS A 84 -1.12 0.83 -16.72
C LYS A 84 -1.09 -0.55 -16.07
N VAL A 85 -0.03 -0.83 -15.30
CA VAL A 85 0.15 -2.11 -14.60
C VAL A 85 -0.97 -2.40 -13.59
N TYR A 86 -1.66 -1.37 -13.08
CA TYR A 86 -2.76 -1.54 -12.14
C TYR A 86 -4.12 -1.78 -12.82
N ASN A 87 -4.17 -1.90 -14.15
CA ASN A 87 -5.39 -2.19 -14.93
C ASN A 87 -6.58 -1.27 -14.53
N HIS A 88 -7.83 -1.78 -14.52
CA HIS A 88 -8.99 -1.04 -14.02
C HIS A 88 -8.98 -1.00 -12.48
N SER A 89 -8.40 0.07 -11.92
CA SER A 89 -8.25 0.25 -10.48
C SER A 89 -8.47 1.71 -10.08
N TYR A 90 -8.58 1.92 -8.77
CA TYR A 90 -8.67 3.25 -8.17
C TYR A 90 -7.30 3.74 -7.71
N ILE A 91 -6.93 4.96 -8.10
CA ILE A 91 -5.79 5.68 -7.53
C ILE A 91 -6.30 6.57 -6.40
N TYR A 92 -5.96 6.21 -5.16
CA TYR A 92 -6.43 6.90 -3.96
C TYR A 92 -5.43 7.98 -3.51
N MET A 93 -5.87 9.23 -3.45
CA MET A 93 -4.99 10.38 -3.18
C MET A 93 -5.52 11.28 -2.06
N PRO A 94 -4.67 11.72 -1.11
CA PRO A 94 -5.05 12.64 -0.04
C PRO A 94 -5.08 14.11 -0.50
N ALA A 95 -5.87 14.43 -1.53
CA ALA A 95 -5.92 15.76 -2.15
C ALA A 95 -6.24 16.87 -1.14
N PHE A 96 -7.19 16.63 -0.23
CA PHE A 96 -7.71 17.62 0.70
C PHE A 96 -7.23 17.44 2.14
N SER A 97 -6.26 16.55 2.37
CA SER A 97 -5.72 16.29 3.70
C SER A 97 -4.63 17.27 4.11
N MET A 98 -3.96 17.90 3.13
CA MET A 98 -2.88 18.86 3.33
C MET A 98 -2.89 19.90 2.21
N LYS A 99 -2.58 21.17 2.51
CA LYS A 99 -2.57 22.27 1.53
C LYS A 99 -1.72 21.97 0.28
N THR A 100 -0.59 21.30 0.46
CA THR A 100 0.33 20.94 -0.64
C THR A 100 -0.13 19.72 -1.45
N GLY A 101 -1.20 19.04 -1.04
CA GLY A 101 -1.72 17.84 -1.68
C GLY A 101 -2.66 18.10 -2.86
N THR A 102 -3.41 19.22 -2.83
CA THR A 102 -4.47 19.51 -3.81
C THR A 102 -3.94 19.57 -5.25
N GLY A 103 -2.94 20.41 -5.50
CA GLY A 103 -2.39 20.63 -6.84
C GLY A 103 -1.90 19.36 -7.52
N PRO A 104 -0.98 18.58 -6.91
CA PRO A 104 -0.51 17.33 -7.49
C PRO A 104 -1.63 16.30 -7.72
N SER A 105 -2.61 16.22 -6.80
CA SER A 105 -3.70 15.26 -6.91
C SER A 105 -4.67 15.59 -8.05
N LEU A 106 -4.99 16.88 -8.24
CA LEU A 106 -5.80 17.32 -9.38
C LEU A 106 -5.05 17.13 -10.70
N ARG A 107 -3.73 17.32 -10.74
CA ARG A 107 -2.94 17.04 -11.96
C ARG A 107 -2.97 15.56 -12.32
N VAL A 108 -2.95 14.66 -11.34
CA VAL A 108 -3.13 13.22 -11.60
C VAL A 108 -4.51 12.97 -12.21
N TYR A 109 -5.57 13.51 -11.62
CA TYR A 109 -6.94 13.38 -12.13
C TYR A 109 -7.05 13.79 -13.62
N TYR A 110 -6.68 15.05 -13.94
CA TYR A 110 -6.73 15.54 -15.32
C TYR A 110 -5.76 14.80 -16.24
N THR A 111 -4.63 14.29 -15.71
CA THR A 111 -3.70 13.50 -16.52
C THR A 111 -4.28 12.16 -16.96
N LEU A 112 -5.01 11.47 -16.08
CA LEU A 112 -5.65 10.21 -16.44
C LEU A 112 -6.84 10.44 -17.36
N GLU A 113 -7.62 11.50 -17.13
CA GLU A 113 -8.76 11.90 -17.95
C GLU A 113 -8.33 12.23 -19.39
N ASP A 114 -7.36 13.15 -19.57
CA ASP A 114 -6.88 13.57 -20.90
C ASP A 114 -6.31 12.41 -21.74
N PHE A 115 -5.75 11.39 -21.08
CA PHE A 115 -5.16 10.22 -21.75
C PHE A 115 -6.14 9.04 -21.89
N GLY A 116 -7.39 9.17 -21.45
CA GLY A 116 -8.37 8.08 -21.46
C GLY A 116 -7.89 6.85 -20.69
N ALA A 117 -7.20 7.06 -19.57
CA ALA A 117 -6.63 5.98 -18.78
C ALA A 117 -7.73 5.16 -18.10
N LYS A 118 -7.46 3.87 -17.86
CA LYS A 118 -8.41 2.93 -17.23
C LYS A 118 -8.58 3.15 -15.72
N GLN A 119 -7.67 3.91 -15.11
CA GLN A 119 -7.65 4.15 -13.67
C GLN A 119 -8.51 5.36 -13.32
N ALA A 120 -9.31 5.25 -12.26
CA ALA A 120 -10.10 6.36 -11.73
C ALA A 120 -9.47 6.91 -10.45
N VAL A 121 -9.52 8.23 -10.25
CA VAL A 121 -8.97 8.85 -9.03
C VAL A 121 -10.04 8.94 -7.94
N LEU A 122 -9.68 8.55 -6.72
CA LEU A 122 -10.48 8.77 -5.52
C LEU A 122 -9.75 9.72 -4.57
N PHE A 123 -10.43 10.77 -4.12
CA PHE A 123 -9.86 11.67 -3.13
C PHE A 123 -10.23 11.26 -1.72
N ALA A 124 -9.21 11.23 -0.86
CA ALA A 124 -9.39 10.82 0.52
C ALA A 124 -10.27 11.80 1.29
N ASN A 125 -11.19 11.26 2.10
CA ASN A 125 -11.92 12.07 3.05
C ASN A 125 -10.97 12.55 4.18
N PRO A 126 -10.74 13.86 4.33
CA PRO A 126 -9.80 14.37 5.34
C PRO A 126 -10.26 14.11 6.77
N ASN A 127 -11.57 13.99 7.02
CA ASN A 127 -12.08 13.64 8.35
C ASN A 127 -11.70 12.22 8.72
N PHE A 128 -11.81 11.27 7.80
CA PHE A 128 -11.40 9.88 8.05
C PHE A 128 -9.92 9.80 8.45
N LEU A 129 -9.02 10.47 7.72
CA LEU A 129 -7.59 10.52 8.06
C LEU A 129 -7.33 11.11 9.45
N ARG A 130 -8.03 12.19 9.80
CA ARG A 130 -7.93 12.82 11.12
C ARG A 130 -8.39 11.89 12.23
N ASP A 131 -9.53 11.23 12.03
CA ASP A 131 -10.20 10.46 13.07
C ASP A 131 -9.45 9.14 13.33
N ILE A 132 -8.94 8.47 12.30
CA ILE A 132 -8.01 7.33 12.50
C ILE A 132 -6.70 7.77 13.16
N GLY A 133 -6.21 8.97 12.86
CA GLY A 133 -5.02 9.54 13.50
C GLY A 133 -5.20 9.68 15.01
N LYS A 134 -6.37 10.19 15.45
CA LYS A 134 -6.73 10.26 16.87
C LYS A 134 -6.88 8.88 17.49
N PHE A 135 -7.56 7.95 16.80
CA PHE A 135 -7.74 6.58 17.28
C PHE A 135 -6.39 5.91 17.55
N TRP A 136 -5.49 5.88 16.58
CA TRP A 136 -4.20 5.22 16.71
C TRP A 136 -3.27 5.91 17.71
N LYS A 137 -3.35 7.24 17.84
CA LYS A 137 -2.67 7.97 18.91
C LYS A 137 -3.14 7.51 20.30
N SER A 138 -4.44 7.28 20.48
CA SER A 138 -4.98 6.74 21.74
C SER A 138 -4.56 5.28 22.01
N LYS A 139 -4.10 4.56 20.99
CA LYS A 139 -3.54 3.20 21.10
C LYS A 139 -2.01 3.19 21.27
N GLY A 140 -1.40 4.35 21.51
CA GLY A 140 0.03 4.44 21.82
C GLY A 140 0.93 4.61 20.60
N ILE A 141 0.40 5.07 19.46
CA ILE A 141 1.22 5.47 18.30
C ILE A 141 1.56 6.96 18.39
N HIS A 142 2.84 7.26 18.60
CA HIS A 142 3.41 8.60 18.79
C HIS A 142 4.06 9.14 17.52
N ALA A 143 3.40 8.95 16.37
CA ALA A 143 3.84 9.50 15.10
C ALA A 143 3.25 10.91 14.86
N LYS A 144 3.96 11.75 14.09
CA LYS A 144 3.37 13.00 13.55
C LYS A 144 2.23 12.70 12.58
N ARG A 145 2.36 11.60 11.82
CA ARG A 145 1.38 11.12 10.85
C ARG A 145 1.46 9.61 10.73
N LEU A 146 0.33 8.94 10.58
CA LEU A 146 0.29 7.50 10.29
C LEU A 146 0.91 7.19 8.91
N SER A 147 1.51 6.02 8.76
CA SER A 147 1.93 5.54 7.45
C SER A 147 0.72 5.30 6.52
N THR A 148 0.98 5.32 5.21
CA THR A 148 -0.03 4.91 4.22
C THR A 148 -0.50 3.48 4.45
N GLY A 149 0.39 2.59 4.92
CA GLY A 149 0.05 1.21 5.21
C GLY A 149 -0.99 1.10 6.32
N LEU A 150 -0.74 1.74 7.47
CA LEU A 150 -1.67 1.71 8.59
C LEU A 150 -3.00 2.39 8.25
N PHE A 151 -2.97 3.45 7.43
CA PHE A 151 -4.18 4.06 6.87
C PHE A 151 -5.02 3.04 6.08
N LEU A 152 -4.40 2.30 5.14
CA LEU A 152 -5.12 1.31 4.32
C LEU A 152 -5.62 0.13 5.15
N VAL A 153 -4.85 -0.34 6.13
CA VAL A 153 -5.33 -1.39 7.05
C VAL A 153 -6.56 -0.91 7.81
N SER A 154 -6.55 0.33 8.30
CA SER A 154 -7.71 0.91 9.00
C SER A 154 -8.94 1.00 8.09
N ALA A 155 -8.75 1.37 6.82
CA ALA A 155 -9.83 1.37 5.84
C ALA A 155 -10.34 -0.05 5.55
N ALA A 156 -9.44 -1.01 5.33
CA ALA A 156 -9.80 -2.40 5.07
C ALA A 156 -10.61 -3.01 6.22
N LEU A 157 -10.21 -2.78 7.48
CA LEU A 157 -10.94 -3.26 8.66
C LEU A 157 -12.37 -2.70 8.76
N GLY A 158 -12.65 -1.53 8.17
CA GLY A 158 -14.00 -0.95 8.12
C GLY A 158 -14.81 -1.32 6.88
N LEU A 159 -14.18 -1.96 5.88
CA LEU A 159 -14.79 -2.25 4.58
C LEU A 159 -14.89 -3.74 4.26
N CYS A 160 -14.06 -4.57 4.91
CA CYS A 160 -13.85 -5.97 4.58
C CYS A 160 -14.26 -6.92 5.72
N GLU A 161 -14.77 -8.10 5.38
CA GLU A 161 -15.07 -9.17 6.33
C GLU A 161 -13.78 -9.85 6.83
N GLU A 162 -12.84 -10.12 5.93
CA GLU A 162 -11.55 -10.74 6.24
C GLU A 162 -10.40 -9.87 5.70
N VAL A 163 -9.41 -9.57 6.54
CA VAL A 163 -8.23 -8.77 6.17
C VAL A 163 -6.96 -9.58 6.37
N THR A 164 -6.20 -9.77 5.30
CA THR A 164 -4.81 -10.24 5.36
C THR A 164 -3.86 -9.14 4.93
N ILE A 165 -2.80 -8.92 5.70
CA ILE A 165 -1.79 -7.90 5.44
C ILE A 165 -0.44 -8.54 5.11
N TYR A 166 0.23 -7.98 4.11
CA TYR A 166 1.49 -8.49 3.54
C TYR A 166 2.52 -7.35 3.48
N GLY A 167 3.80 -7.63 3.73
CA GLY A 167 4.86 -6.63 3.59
C GLY A 167 4.87 -5.54 4.67
N PHE A 168 4.22 -5.78 5.80
CA PHE A 168 4.24 -4.90 6.98
C PHE A 168 5.39 -5.32 7.90
N TRP A 169 6.61 -4.97 7.52
CA TRP A 169 7.81 -5.26 8.30
C TRP A 169 8.77 -4.06 8.25
N PRO A 170 8.87 -3.27 9.32
CA PRO A 170 9.64 -2.02 9.32
C PRO A 170 11.11 -2.20 9.74
N PHE A 171 11.61 -3.44 9.81
CA PHE A 171 12.95 -3.75 10.30
C PHE A 171 13.88 -4.18 9.16
N SER A 172 15.19 -3.99 9.34
CA SER A 172 16.23 -4.31 8.35
C SER A 172 16.70 -5.78 8.37
N VAL A 173 16.12 -6.58 9.26
CA VAL A 173 16.47 -7.98 9.47
C VAL A 173 15.17 -8.78 9.51
N ASP A 174 15.13 -9.94 8.86
CA ASP A 174 13.97 -10.84 8.88
C ASP A 174 13.91 -11.70 10.17
N LEU A 175 12.91 -12.58 10.26
CA LEU A 175 12.73 -13.49 11.40
C LEU A 175 13.88 -14.51 11.58
N HIS A 176 14.73 -14.71 10.56
CA HIS A 176 15.86 -15.64 10.57
C HIS A 176 17.20 -14.93 10.76
N GLY A 177 17.21 -13.62 11.05
CA GLY A 177 18.45 -12.87 11.27
C GLY A 177 19.14 -12.42 9.99
N LYS A 178 18.50 -12.54 8.82
CA LYS A 178 19.07 -12.13 7.54
C LYS A 178 18.72 -10.68 7.21
N PHE A 179 19.71 -9.92 6.75
CA PHE A 179 19.49 -8.56 6.28
C PHE A 179 18.57 -8.50 5.06
N ILE A 180 17.60 -7.60 5.12
CA ILE A 180 16.65 -7.31 4.05
C ILE A 180 16.60 -5.81 3.77
N SER A 181 16.22 -5.46 2.55
CA SER A 181 16.04 -4.07 2.15
C SER A 181 14.77 -3.48 2.75
N HIS A 182 14.68 -2.16 2.79
CA HIS A 182 13.48 -1.47 3.26
C HIS A 182 12.26 -1.80 2.40
N HIS A 183 12.39 -1.71 1.08
CA HIS A 183 11.33 -2.09 0.15
C HIS A 183 11.64 -3.40 -0.58
N TYR A 184 10.62 -4.02 -1.16
CA TYR A 184 10.82 -5.20 -2.01
C TYR A 184 11.43 -4.88 -3.39
N TYR A 185 11.45 -3.60 -3.79
CA TYR A 185 11.95 -3.14 -5.09
C TYR A 185 13.16 -2.21 -5.00
N ASP A 186 13.44 -1.62 -3.85
CA ASP A 186 14.61 -0.76 -3.62
C ASP A 186 15.04 -0.79 -2.13
N ASN A 187 15.99 0.07 -1.76
CA ASN A 187 16.40 0.27 -0.37
C ASN A 187 16.31 1.74 0.08
N VAL A 188 15.35 2.49 -0.48
CA VAL A 188 15.14 3.91 -0.14
C VAL A 188 14.41 4.00 1.19
N LEU A 189 15.05 4.62 2.18
CA LEU A 189 14.47 4.83 3.51
C LEU A 189 13.44 5.97 3.50
N PRO A 190 12.42 5.92 4.38
CA PRO A 190 11.44 6.99 4.50
C PRO A 190 12.08 8.23 5.14
N ASP A 191 11.48 9.39 4.89
CA ASP A 191 11.86 10.64 5.55
C ASP A 191 11.73 10.48 7.08
N SER A 192 12.83 10.70 7.80
CA SER A 192 12.89 10.47 9.25
C SER A 192 11.95 11.41 10.02
N GLY A 193 11.36 10.90 11.11
CA GLY A 193 10.57 11.73 12.04
C GLY A 193 9.13 12.04 11.66
N PHE A 194 8.58 11.41 10.59
CA PHE A 194 7.15 11.51 10.25
C PHE A 194 6.31 10.36 10.83
N HIS A 195 6.82 9.14 10.70
CA HIS A 195 6.13 7.89 10.99
C HIS A 195 6.83 7.16 12.14
N ALA A 196 6.05 6.45 12.96
CA ALA A 196 6.56 5.57 14.02
C ALA A 196 6.30 4.11 13.63
N MET A 197 6.86 3.67 12.50
CA MET A 197 6.51 2.36 11.91
C MET A 197 6.72 1.16 12.84
N PRO A 198 7.74 1.12 13.73
CA PRO A 198 7.84 0.06 14.74
C PRO A 198 6.64 0.02 15.70
N GLU A 199 6.12 1.17 16.11
CA GLU A 199 4.91 1.26 16.96
C GLU A 199 3.67 0.84 16.17
N GLU A 200 3.56 1.25 14.91
CA GLU A 200 2.50 0.80 14.00
C GLU A 200 2.52 -0.72 13.83
N PHE A 201 3.70 -1.31 13.61
CA PHE A 201 3.87 -2.76 13.51
C PHE A 201 3.42 -3.47 14.78
N LEU A 202 3.80 -2.97 15.96
CA LEU A 202 3.39 -3.56 17.23
C LEU A 202 1.86 -3.60 17.38
N GLN A 203 1.17 -2.52 16.97
CA GLN A 203 -0.29 -2.50 16.99
C GLN A 203 -0.90 -3.48 15.99
N LEU A 204 -0.37 -3.56 14.77
CA LEU A 204 -0.82 -4.54 13.78
C LEU A 204 -0.56 -5.98 14.24
N TRP A 205 0.54 -6.22 14.96
CA TRP A 205 0.85 -7.50 15.57
C TRP A 205 -0.15 -7.88 16.66
N PHE A 206 -0.55 -6.93 17.51
CA PHE A 206 -1.61 -7.18 18.49
C PHE A 206 -2.94 -7.55 17.82
N LEU A 207 -3.33 -6.84 16.75
CA LEU A 207 -4.52 -7.19 15.97
C LEU A 207 -4.41 -8.58 15.33
N HIS A 208 -3.21 -8.96 14.91
CA HIS A 208 -2.97 -10.31 14.41
C HIS A 208 -3.15 -11.37 15.50
N LYS A 209 -2.56 -11.15 16.67
CA LYS A 209 -2.64 -12.09 17.81
C LYS A 209 -4.05 -12.20 18.39
N SER A 210 -4.88 -11.17 18.27
CA SER A 210 -6.29 -11.21 18.69
C SER A 210 -7.25 -11.75 17.63
N GLY A 211 -6.75 -12.13 16.44
CA GLY A 211 -7.58 -12.67 15.36
C GLY A 211 -8.40 -11.63 14.58
N VAL A 212 -8.14 -10.33 14.78
CA VAL A 212 -8.84 -9.25 14.05
C VAL A 212 -8.38 -9.15 12.60
N LEU A 213 -7.11 -9.46 12.32
CA LEU A 213 -6.56 -9.58 10.98
C LEU A 213 -5.52 -10.70 10.91
N ARG A 214 -5.15 -11.11 9.70
CA ARG A 214 -4.00 -12.01 9.49
C ARG A 214 -2.80 -11.20 9.01
N MET A 215 -1.65 -11.35 9.66
CA MET A 215 -0.38 -10.77 9.20
C MET A 215 0.49 -11.89 8.63
N GLN A 216 0.84 -11.80 7.35
CA GLN A 216 1.74 -12.75 6.69
C GLN A 216 3.19 -12.26 6.82
N LEU A 217 4.00 -12.96 7.62
CA LEU A 217 5.40 -12.61 7.90
C LEU A 217 6.42 -13.59 7.29
N GLU A 218 6.01 -14.82 7.03
CA GLU A 218 6.85 -15.88 6.45
C GLU A 218 6.53 -16.08 4.96
N PRO A 219 7.38 -16.80 4.20
CA PRO A 219 7.05 -17.21 2.84
C PRO A 219 5.71 -17.94 2.74
N CYS A 220 4.98 -17.73 1.64
CA CYS A 220 3.71 -18.40 1.36
C CYS A 220 3.90 -19.70 0.57
N GLU A 221 5.04 -19.87 -0.10
CA GLU A 221 5.47 -21.12 -0.74
C GLU A 221 6.72 -21.64 -0.01
N ASP A 222 6.80 -22.95 0.22
CA ASP A 222 7.95 -23.58 0.89
C ASP A 222 9.21 -23.50 0.00
N PRO A 223 10.34 -22.95 0.50
CA PRO A 223 11.60 -22.91 -0.24
C PRO A 223 12.06 -24.28 -0.78
N LEU A 224 11.71 -25.37 -0.10
CA LEU A 224 12.14 -26.73 -0.45
C LEU A 224 11.45 -27.28 -1.72
N ILE A 225 10.31 -26.71 -2.11
CA ILE A 225 9.60 -27.11 -3.34
C ILE A 225 10.24 -26.44 -4.58
N GLN A 226 11.05 -25.39 -4.40
CA GLN A 226 11.71 -24.66 -5.50
C GLN A 226 13.02 -25.31 -5.98
N SER A 227 13.63 -26.24 -5.24
CA SER A 227 14.84 -26.95 -5.67
C SER A 227 14.57 -28.20 -6.50
N SER A 228 13.30 -28.57 -6.69
CA SER A 228 12.86 -29.81 -7.34
C SER A 228 12.05 -29.59 -8.63
N ALA A 229 12.06 -28.37 -9.19
CA ALA A 229 11.37 -28.02 -10.43
C ALA A 229 12.31 -27.33 -11.42
#